data_AF-A0A510KIG2-F1
#
_entry.id   AF-A0A510KIG2-F1
#
_cell.length_a   1.000
_cell.length_b   1.000
_cell.length_c   1.000
_cell.angle_alpha   90.00
_cell.angle_beta   90.00
_cell.angle_gamma   90.00
#
_symmetry.space_group_name_H-M   'P 1'
#
loop_
_entity.id
_entity.type
_entity.pdbx_description
1 polymer ?
#
loop_
_entity_poly.entity_id
_entity_poly.type
_entity_poly.pdbx_seq_one_letter_code
_entity_poly.pdbx_strand_id
1 'polypeptide(L)'
;MAVNQTMVLTYFEIGRMIVEEEQKGENRAEYGKKILKILSKKLTEKYKKGFSLTNLKQIRSFYLVYSEKGQTVSDLFEIVKE
;
A
#
# COMPACT_ATOMS: atom_id res chain seq x y z
N MET A 1 11.08 10.19 -18.38
CA MET A 1 11.26 9.66 -17.01
C MET A 1 10.63 8.28 -16.98
N ALA A 2 11.40 7.22 -16.76
CA ALA A 2 10.84 5.87 -16.66
C ALA A 2 10.18 5.72 -15.29
N VAL A 3 8.85 5.57 -15.25
CA VAL A 3 8.16 5.15 -14.04
C VAL A 3 8.53 3.69 -13.83
N ASN A 4 9.22 3.39 -12.73
CA ASN A 4 9.59 2.02 -12.40
C ASN A 4 8.32 1.27 -11.96
N GLN A 5 7.67 0.58 -12.91
CA GLN A 5 6.43 -0.17 -12.69
C GLN A 5 6.54 -1.15 -11.52
N THR A 6 7.72 -1.75 -11.32
CA THR A 6 8.02 -2.64 -10.20
C THR A 6 7.85 -1.96 -8.84
N MET A 7 8.28 -0.69 -8.71
CA MET A 7 8.10 0.05 -7.45
C MET A 7 6.63 0.36 -7.18
N VAL A 8 5.87 0.73 -8.21
CA VAL A 8 4.44 1.02 -8.08
C VAL A 8 3.69 -0.21 -7.60
N LEU A 9 3.92 -1.36 -8.23
CA LEU A 9 3.32 -2.64 -7.83
C LEU A 9 3.75 -3.04 -6.42
N THR A 10 5.02 -2.88 -6.07
CA THR A 10 5.53 -3.18 -4.72
C THR A 10 4.83 -2.34 -3.66
N TYR A 11 4.69 -1.03 -3.88
CA TYR A 11 4.00 -0.16 -2.94
C TYR A 11 2.50 -0.47 -2.86
N PHE A 12 1.85 -0.79 -3.98
CA PHE A 12 0.46 -1.21 -3.98
C PHE A 12 0.23 -2.46 -3.13
N GLU A 13 1.06 -3.48 -3.30
CA GLU A 13 1.01 -4.74 -2.55
C GLU A 13 1.30 -4.54 -1.05
N ILE A 14 2.26 -3.68 -0.69
CA ILE A 14 2.53 -3.32 0.70
C ILE A 14 1.32 -2.60 1.32
N GLY A 15 0.70 -1.67 0.58
CA GLY A 15 -0.49 -0.97 1.04
C GLY A 15 -1.68 -1.90 1.24
N ARG A 16 -1.89 -2.89 0.34
CA ARG A 16 -2.88 -3.95 0.50
C ARG A 16 -2.69 -4.72 1.79
N MET A 17 -1.47 -5.24 2.00
CA MET A 17 -1.13 -6.01 3.19
C MET A 17 -1.39 -5.19 4.48
N ILE A 18 -1.05 -3.91 4.50
CA ILE A 18 -1.29 -3.05 5.66
C ILE A 18 -2.80 -2.97 5.96
N VAL A 19 -3.62 -2.72 4.94
CA VAL A 19 -5.07 -2.53 5.12
C VAL A 19 -5.78 -3.83 5.47
N GLU A 20 -5.44 -4.95 4.84
CA GLU A 20 -6.01 -6.27 5.15
C GLU A 20 -5.71 -6.68 6.60
N GLU A 21 -4.48 -6.45 7.06
CA GLU A 21 -4.10 -6.75 8.43
C GLU A 21 -4.78 -5.80 9.42
N GLU A 22 -4.88 -4.50 9.11
CA GLU A 22 -5.64 -3.52 9.93
C GLU A 22 -7.13 -3.88 10.06
N GLN A 23 -7.75 -4.47 9.04
CA GLN A 23 -9.17 -4.88 9.04
C GLN A 23 -9.47 -6.10 9.91
N LYS A 24 -8.49 -6.97 10.15
CA LYS A 24 -8.63 -8.16 11.01
C LYS A 24 -8.54 -7.85 12.52
N GLY A 25 -8.11 -6.64 12.90
CA GLY A 25 -7.94 -6.25 14.30
C GLY A 25 -9.17 -5.56 14.91
N GLU A 26 -9.59 -5.99 16.11
CA GLU A 26 -10.71 -5.38 16.85
C GLU A 26 -10.50 -3.88 17.16
N ASN A 27 -9.25 -3.45 17.37
CA ASN A 27 -8.91 -2.07 17.70
C ASN A 27 -8.04 -1.43 16.60
N ARG A 28 -8.70 -1.06 15.49
CA ARG A 28 -8.09 -0.59 14.22
C ARG A 28 -7.01 0.49 14.40
N ALA A 29 -7.24 1.45 15.29
CA ALA A 29 -6.36 2.62 15.44
C ALA A 29 -5.04 2.29 16.15
N GLU A 30 -5.09 1.48 17.20
CA GLU A 30 -3.90 1.10 17.98
C GLU A 30 -3.12 -0.02 17.28
N TYR A 31 -3.84 -0.99 16.71
CA TYR A 31 -3.26 -2.10 15.97
C TYR A 31 -2.55 -1.63 14.69
N GLY A 32 -3.16 -0.72 13.93
CA GLY A 32 -2.54 -0.15 12.74
C GLY A 32 -1.26 0.63 13.04
N LYS A 33 -1.23 1.40 14.14
CA LYS A 33 0.00 2.08 14.59
C LYS A 33 1.12 1.08 14.91
N LYS A 34 0.78 -0.07 15.52
CA LYS A 34 1.74 -1.13 15.86
C LYS A 34 2.26 -1.83 14.60
N ILE A 35 1.39 -2.17 13.65
CA ILE A 35 1.77 -2.78 12.36
C ILE A 35 2.74 -1.90 11.60
N LEU A 36 2.41 -0.60 11.43
CA LEU A 36 3.26 0.34 10.69
C LEU A 36 4.65 0.46 11.33
N LYS A 37 4.74 0.42 12.67
CA LYS A 37 6.01 0.46 13.39
C LYS A 37 6.84 -0.80 13.17
N ILE A 38 6.21 -1.98 13.19
CA ILE A 38 6.88 -3.27 12.92
C ILE A 38 7.36 -3.33 11.47
N LEU A 39 6.50 -2.99 10.52
CA LEU A 39 6.83 -2.96 9.09
C LEU A 39 7.95 -1.98 8.81
N SER A 40 7.91 -0.78 9.41
CA SER A 40 8.96 0.22 9.22
C SER A 40 10.30 -0.31 9.66
N LYS A 41 10.37 -0.94 10.84
CA LYS A 41 11.61 -1.54 11.35
C LYS A 41 12.10 -2.64 10.40
N LYS A 42 11.26 -3.63 10.08
CA LYS A 42 11.63 -4.78 9.24
C LYS A 42 12.08 -4.38 7.84
N LEU A 43 11.33 -3.49 7.18
CA LEU A 43 11.63 -3.06 5.82
C LEU A 43 12.82 -2.11 5.76
N THR A 44 13.02 -1.27 6.79
CA THR A 44 14.23 -0.45 6.90
C THR A 44 15.46 -1.32 7.17
N GLU A 45 15.37 -2.36 7.99
CA GLU A 45 16.48 -3.30 8.20
C GLU A 45 16.86 -4.03 6.90
N LYS A 46 15.86 -4.47 6.11
CA LYS A 46 16.07 -5.26 4.89
C LYS A 46 16.45 -4.42 3.67
N TYR A 47 15.83 -3.26 3.48
CA TYR A 47 15.92 -2.45 2.26
C TYR A 47 16.46 -1.03 2.50
N LYS A 48 16.75 -0.66 3.75
CA LYS A 48 17.30 0.64 4.16
C LYS A 48 16.32 1.79 3.90
N LYS A 49 16.58 2.60 2.87
CA LYS A 49 15.83 3.85 2.63
C LYS A 49 14.49 3.55 1.97
N GLY A 50 13.49 4.40 2.25
CA GLY A 50 12.17 4.33 1.60
C GLY A 50 11.03 3.74 2.45
N PHE A 51 11.33 3.17 3.63
CA PHE A 51 10.35 2.48 4.48
C PHE A 51 10.19 3.10 5.88
N SER A 52 10.36 4.42 5.96
CA SER A 52 10.02 5.17 7.18
C SER A 52 8.53 4.99 7.50
N LEU A 53 8.17 5.21 8.77
CA LEU A 53 6.77 5.16 9.21
C LEU A 53 5.88 6.13 8.42
N THR A 54 6.40 7.28 8.03
CA THR A 54 5.73 8.26 7.18
C THR A 54 5.49 7.72 5.77
N ASN A 55 6.50 7.09 5.16
CA ASN A 55 6.36 6.49 3.84
C ASN A 55 5.34 5.35 3.85
N LEU A 56 5.31 4.51 4.90
CA LEU A 56 4.32 3.44 5.01
C LEU A 56 2.89 3.98 5.18
N LYS A 57 2.71 5.10 5.88
CA LYS A 57 1.40 5.78 5.91
C LYS A 57 0.99 6.27 4.53
N GLN A 58 1.92 6.84 3.76
CA GLN A 58 1.67 7.27 2.38
C GLN A 58 1.33 6.08 1.48
N ILE A 59 2.05 4.96 1.60
CA ILE A 59 1.79 3.71 0.87
C ILE A 59 0.41 3.14 1.23
N ARG A 60 0.02 3.18 2.51
CA ARG A 60 -1.32 2.78 2.94
C ARG A 60 -2.40 3.68 2.32
N SER A 61 -2.23 4.99 2.41
CA SER A 61 -3.17 5.94 1.80
C SER A 61 -3.25 5.79 0.29
N PHE A 62 -2.11 5.55 -0.36
CA PHE A 62 -2.04 5.22 -1.78
C PHE A 62 -2.91 3.99 -2.08
N TYR A 63 -2.72 2.88 -1.37
CA TYR A 63 -3.57 1.71 -1.59
C TYR A 63 -5.04 2.02 -1.32
N LEU A 64 -5.42 2.71 -0.25
CA LEU A 64 -6.83 3.07 0.00
C LEU A 64 -7.44 3.86 -1.17
N VAL A 65 -6.75 4.91 -1.65
CA VAL A 65 -7.22 5.74 -2.76
C VAL A 65 -7.35 4.96 -4.08
N TYR A 66 -6.44 4.03 -4.34
CA TYR A 66 -6.42 3.27 -5.61
C TYR A 66 -7.08 1.88 -5.51
N SER A 67 -7.45 1.41 -4.32
CA SER A 67 -8.20 0.17 -4.08
C SER A 67 -9.71 0.39 -4.05
N GLU A 68 -10.18 1.59 -3.67
CA GLU A 68 -11.60 1.98 -3.76
C GLU A 68 -12.08 2.16 -5.20
N LYS A 69 -11.21 2.00 -6.21
CA LYS A 69 -11.64 1.79 -7.60
C LYS A 69 -12.15 0.36 -7.76
N GLY A 70 -13.38 0.15 -7.29
CA GLY A 70 -14.31 -0.83 -7.82
C GLY A 70 -14.75 -0.51 -9.25
N GLN A 71 -13.79 -0.23 -10.13
CA GLN A 71 -13.96 -0.50 -11.55
C GLN A 71 -12.92 -1.57 -11.87
N THR A 72 -13.46 -2.74 -12.13
CA THR A 72 -12.72 -3.96 -12.45
C THR A 72 -11.68 -3.72 -13.54
N VAL A 73 -10.68 -4.60 -13.67
CA VAL A 73 -9.72 -4.53 -14.78
C VAL A 73 -10.44 -4.51 -16.14
N SER A 74 -11.65 -5.08 -16.22
CA SER A 74 -12.56 -4.98 -17.37
C SER A 74 -12.95 -3.53 -17.71
N ASP A 75 -13.29 -2.72 -16.71
CA ASP A 75 -13.62 -1.30 -16.89
C ASP A 75 -12.43 -0.47 -17.39
N LEU A 76 -11.19 -0.87 -17.01
CA LEU A 76 -9.97 -0.21 -17.48
C LEU A 76 -9.62 -0.57 -18.94
N PHE A 77 -10.02 -1.76 -19.40
CA PHE A 77 -9.81 -2.22 -20.77
C PHE A 77 -10.77 -1.58 -21.79
N GLU A 78 -11.97 -1.14 -21.37
CA GLU A 78 -12.91 -0.45 -22.25
C GLU A 78 -12.50 0.99 -22.58
N ILE A 79 -11.77 1.65 -21.67
CA ILE A 79 -11.34 3.06 -21.84
C ILE A 79 -10.24 3.22 -22.91
N VAL A 80 -9.58 2.13 -23.34
CA VAL A 80 -8.50 2.17 -24.35
C VAL A 80 -9.01 1.87 -25.77
N LYS A 81 -10.34 1.81 -25.97
CA LYS A 81 -10.98 1.49 -27.26
C LYS A 81 -11.69 2.65 -27.97
N GLU A 82 -11.45 3.90 -27.57
CA GLU A 82 -11.83 5.07 -28.38
C GLU A 82 -10.63 5.73 -29.06
#